data_AF-A0A1I3YUC1-F1
#
_entry.id   AF-A0A1I3YUC1-F1
#
_cell.length_a   1.000
_cell.length_b   1.000
_cell.length_c   1.000
_cell.angle_alpha   90.00
_cell.angle_beta   90.00
_cell.angle_gamma   90.00
#
_symmetry.space_group_name_H-M   'P 1'
#
loop_
_entity.id
_entity.type
_entity.pdbx_description
1 polymer ?
#
loop_
_entity_poly.entity_id
_entity_poly.type
_entity_poly.pdbx_seq_one_letter_code
_entity_poly.pdbx_strand_id
1 'polypeptide(L)'
;MKYVRTVILCITVGCLSFPQSQAQSNSKSILNNVLNKVVESNTGVGDITGRWLYQGAACNFKSSNILKQAGGAVAASQVEKQFDEYLTKLGIREGAGEFTFNADKTYSAILGKAKLNGDYTLDESSNTVTLTYLKGVAKINASVAKSDNHLKLLFDADNLLKLLKVVSSATNNSTLKAITAITDTYDGVQLGFDLQKQ
;
A
#
# COMPACT_ATOMS: atom_id res chain seq x y z
N MET A 1 8.56 74.38 -22.05
CA MET A 1 7.84 74.12 -20.78
C MET A 1 7.22 72.74 -20.82
N LYS A 2 7.39 71.99 -19.72
CA LYS A 2 6.61 70.83 -19.25
C LYS A 2 6.73 69.49 -20.00
N TYR A 3 7.49 68.62 -19.34
CA TYR A 3 7.47 67.17 -19.34
C TYR A 3 6.07 66.57 -19.13
N VAL A 4 5.81 65.36 -19.64
CA VAL A 4 5.71 64.10 -18.88
C VAL A 4 4.97 63.04 -19.72
N ARG A 5 5.65 61.90 -19.90
CA ARG A 5 5.17 60.61 -20.43
C ARG A 5 4.13 59.98 -19.50
N THR A 6 3.19 59.18 -20.05
CA THR A 6 2.66 57.86 -19.54
C THR A 6 1.36 57.57 -20.29
N VAL A 7 1.37 56.77 -21.36
CA VAL A 7 1.17 55.30 -21.45
C VAL A 7 -0.27 54.84 -21.22
N ILE A 8 -0.95 54.68 -22.37
CA ILE A 8 -1.82 53.58 -22.84
C ILE A 8 -2.53 52.74 -21.77
N LEU A 9 -3.86 52.86 -21.77
CA LEU A 9 -4.79 51.92 -21.15
C LEU A 9 -5.89 51.59 -22.17
N CYS A 10 -6.34 50.33 -22.12
CA CYS A 10 -7.65 49.79 -22.50
C CYS A 10 -7.78 48.92 -23.76
N ILE A 11 -8.09 47.65 -23.43
CA ILE A 11 -8.97 46.68 -24.09
C ILE A 11 -8.32 45.81 -25.16
N THR A 12 -8.11 44.53 -24.80
CA THR A 12 -8.65 43.42 -25.60
C THR A 12 -8.85 42.16 -24.74
N VAL A 13 -10.09 41.68 -24.83
CA VAL A 13 -10.68 40.40 -24.44
C VAL A 13 -9.87 39.19 -24.95
N GLY A 14 -9.76 38.13 -24.14
CA GLY A 14 -9.46 36.78 -24.65
C GLY A 14 -8.57 35.89 -23.79
N CYS A 15 -8.92 35.59 -22.53
CA CYS A 15 -8.31 34.47 -21.79
C CYS A 15 -9.13 33.20 -21.98
N LEU A 16 -8.71 32.32 -22.89
CA LEU A 16 -9.03 30.90 -22.82
C LEU A 16 -8.03 30.26 -21.84
N SER A 17 -8.38 30.25 -20.57
CA SER A 17 -7.62 29.54 -19.53
C SER A 17 -8.16 28.12 -19.42
N PHE A 18 -7.39 27.16 -19.94
CA PHE A 18 -7.55 25.75 -19.63
C PHE A 18 -7.48 25.56 -18.10
N PRO A 19 -8.37 24.79 -17.45
CA PRO A 19 -8.08 24.32 -16.11
C PRO A 19 -6.92 23.32 -16.21
N GLN A 20 -5.72 23.78 -15.89
CA GLN A 20 -4.60 22.91 -15.55
C GLN A 20 -5.01 22.15 -14.28
N SER A 21 -5.48 20.92 -14.45
CA SER A 21 -5.56 19.94 -13.36
C SER A 21 -4.15 19.75 -12.80
N GLN A 22 -3.80 20.57 -11.81
CA GLN A 22 -2.71 20.27 -10.90
C GLN A 22 -3.20 19.10 -10.05
N ALA A 23 -2.87 17.89 -10.47
CA ALA A 23 -2.80 16.76 -9.57
C ALA A 23 -1.66 17.05 -8.59
N GLN A 24 -1.95 17.87 -7.59
CA GLN A 24 -1.11 18.07 -6.43
C GLN A 24 -1.24 16.81 -5.59
N SER A 25 -0.48 15.77 -5.93
CA SER A 25 -0.35 14.59 -5.08
C SER A 25 0.29 15.03 -3.76
N ASN A 26 -0.56 15.23 -2.75
CA ASN A 26 -0.20 15.34 -1.34
C ASN A 26 0.31 13.98 -0.78
N SER A 27 1.15 13.27 -1.54
CA SER A 27 1.74 11.99 -1.12
C SER A 27 2.93 12.15 -0.17
N LYS A 28 3.35 13.40 0.12
CA LYS A 28 4.47 13.69 1.05
C LYS A 28 4.05 13.90 2.50
N SER A 29 2.77 14.02 2.83
CA SER A 29 2.31 14.28 4.21
C SER A 29 1.78 13.05 4.95
N ILE A 30 1.37 11.98 4.25
CA ILE A 30 0.83 10.77 4.89
C ILE A 30 1.96 9.88 5.43
N LEU A 31 3.11 9.88 4.75
CA LEU A 31 4.27 9.04 5.12
C LEU A 31 4.93 9.49 6.44
N ASN A 32 4.88 10.77 6.79
CA ASN A 32 5.52 11.27 8.02
C ASN A 32 4.69 11.10 9.31
N ASN A 33 3.37 10.89 9.21
CA ASN A 33 2.53 10.75 10.40
C ASN A 33 2.44 9.30 10.91
N VAL A 34 2.78 8.31 10.09
CA VAL A 34 2.69 6.88 10.46
C VAL A 34 3.99 6.36 11.08
N LEU A 35 5.14 6.91 10.70
CA LEU A 35 6.45 6.53 11.27
C LEU A 35 6.62 6.99 12.74
N ASN A 36 5.89 8.03 13.18
CA ASN A 36 6.00 8.59 14.54
C ASN A 36 4.85 8.18 15.50
N LYS A 37 3.92 7.33 15.08
CA LYS A 37 2.75 6.93 15.89
C LYS A 37 2.59 5.42 16.06
N VAL A 38 3.70 4.68 15.97
CA VAL A 38 3.77 3.23 16.28
C VAL A 38 4.56 3.01 17.57
N VAL A 39 4.27 3.83 18.58
CA VAL A 39 4.44 3.48 19.98
C VAL A 39 3.30 4.24 20.68
N GLU A 40 2.47 3.54 21.44
CA GLU A 40 1.26 4.03 22.15
C GLU A 40 0.01 4.15 21.23
N SER A 41 -1.07 3.39 21.38
CA SER A 41 -1.65 2.71 22.53
C SER A 41 -2.88 1.86 22.12
N ASN A 42 -3.18 0.84 22.93
CA ASN A 42 -4.40 0.00 23.02
C ASN A 42 -4.60 -1.23 22.09
N THR A 43 -4.26 -2.40 22.67
CA THR A 43 -4.97 -3.69 22.64
C THR A 43 -5.54 -4.17 21.29
N GLY A 44 -4.82 -5.08 20.63
CA GLY A 44 -5.28 -5.89 19.50
C GLY A 44 -5.49 -5.11 18.20
N VAL A 45 -5.42 -5.80 17.05
CA VAL A 45 -5.77 -5.23 15.74
C VAL A 45 -7.20 -4.67 15.71
N GLY A 46 -8.08 -5.17 16.59
CA GLY A 46 -9.50 -4.89 16.58
C GLY A 46 -10.19 -5.42 15.33
N ASP A 47 -11.47 -5.09 15.16
CA ASP A 47 -12.26 -5.58 14.03
C ASP A 47 -11.75 -5.01 12.69
N ILE A 48 -11.41 -5.90 11.75
CA ILE A 48 -10.97 -5.55 10.39
C ILE A 48 -12.10 -5.67 9.36
N THR A 49 -13.33 -5.97 9.79
CA THR A 49 -14.49 -6.10 8.91
C THR A 49 -14.73 -4.81 8.10
N GLY A 50 -15.01 -4.99 6.82
CA GLY A 50 -15.28 -3.92 5.87
C GLY A 50 -14.57 -4.12 4.54
N ARG A 51 -14.79 -3.15 3.65
CA ARG A 51 -14.14 -3.07 2.35
C ARG A 51 -12.97 -2.09 2.42
N TRP A 52 -11.82 -2.52 1.91
CA TRP A 52 -10.55 -1.84 2.02
C TRP A 52 -9.93 -1.72 0.63
N LEU A 53 -9.69 -0.50 0.19
CA LEU A 53 -9.15 -0.17 -1.12
C LEU A 53 -7.64 -0.05 -1.05
N TYR A 54 -6.96 -0.60 -2.06
CA TYR A 54 -5.51 -0.54 -2.16
C TYR A 54 -5.03 0.88 -2.47
N GLN A 55 -4.11 1.38 -1.62
CA GLN A 55 -3.51 2.70 -1.74
C GLN A 55 -2.03 2.69 -2.15
N GLY A 56 -1.34 1.56 -1.98
CA GLY A 56 0.07 1.44 -2.37
C GLY A 56 0.81 0.31 -1.67
N ALA A 57 2.05 0.08 -2.08
CA ALA A 57 2.97 -0.82 -1.40
C ALA A 57 3.26 -0.35 0.04
N ALA A 58 3.40 -1.30 0.96
CA ALA A 58 3.82 -1.05 2.34
C ALA A 58 5.01 -1.94 2.72
N CYS A 59 5.91 -1.41 3.56
CA CYS A 59 7.06 -2.12 4.08
C CYS A 59 7.13 -2.00 5.61
N ASN A 60 7.56 -3.07 6.28
CA ASN A 60 7.91 -3.06 7.69
C ASN A 60 9.22 -3.80 7.91
N PHE A 61 10.22 -3.12 8.48
CA PHE A 61 11.47 -3.75 8.90
C PHE A 61 11.32 -4.25 10.34
N LYS A 62 11.44 -5.56 10.57
CA LYS A 62 11.50 -6.11 11.92
C LYS A 62 12.87 -5.89 12.59
N SER A 63 13.91 -5.61 11.80
CA SER A 63 15.27 -5.41 12.31
C SER A 63 15.40 -4.07 13.04
N SER A 64 15.64 -4.15 14.35
CA SER A 64 15.86 -2.97 15.20
C SER A 64 17.05 -2.11 14.74
N ASN A 65 18.03 -2.68 14.05
CA ASN A 65 19.18 -1.94 13.52
C ASN A 65 18.77 -0.99 12.39
N ILE A 66 17.86 -1.43 11.50
CA ILE A 66 17.36 -0.59 10.39
C ILE A 66 16.45 0.50 10.95
N LEU A 67 15.60 0.15 11.92
CA LEU A 67 14.67 1.09 12.56
C LEU A 67 15.39 2.20 13.34
N LYS A 68 16.52 1.89 13.98
CA LYS A 68 17.30 2.86 14.77
C LYS A 68 18.20 3.77 13.92
N GLN A 69 18.44 3.43 12.66
CA GLN A 69 19.26 4.25 11.78
C GLN A 69 18.46 5.45 11.26
N ALA A 70 19.11 6.61 11.20
CA ALA A 70 18.53 7.84 10.65
C ALA A 70 18.09 7.75 9.17
N GLY A 71 18.35 6.63 8.49
CA GLY A 71 17.93 6.33 7.12
C GLY A 71 16.78 5.32 7.00
N GLY A 72 16.25 4.76 8.10
CA GLY A 72 15.25 3.68 8.04
C GLY A 72 13.99 4.04 7.25
N ALA A 73 13.47 5.26 7.42
CA ALA A 73 12.33 5.77 6.67
C ALA A 73 12.61 5.94 5.16
N VAL A 74 13.84 6.36 4.81
CA VAL A 74 14.27 6.51 3.42
C VAL A 74 14.42 5.14 2.76
N ALA A 75 15.00 4.17 3.48
CA ALA A 75 15.10 2.79 3.02
C ALA A 75 13.71 2.17 2.81
N ALA A 76 12.77 2.37 3.75
CA ALA A 76 11.38 1.91 3.63
C ALA A 76 10.73 2.47 2.37
N SER A 77 10.83 3.78 2.17
CA SER A 77 10.26 4.46 1.00
C SER A 77 10.84 3.92 -0.32
N GLN A 78 12.14 3.62 -0.35
CA GLN A 78 12.78 3.07 -1.55
C GLN A 78 12.35 1.64 -1.84
N VAL A 79 12.20 0.81 -0.80
CA VAL A 79 11.71 -0.57 -0.91
C VAL A 79 10.24 -0.59 -1.34
N GLU A 80 9.40 0.25 -0.71
CA GLU A 80 7.99 0.42 -1.07
C GLU A 80 7.86 0.84 -2.53
N LYS A 81 8.63 1.84 -2.98
CA LYS A 81 8.63 2.29 -4.38
C LYS A 81 8.98 1.16 -5.35
N GLN A 82 10.06 0.41 -5.08
CA GLN A 82 10.45 -0.71 -5.94
C GLN A 82 9.38 -1.80 -5.97
N PHE A 83 8.80 -2.12 -4.81
CA PHE A 83 7.75 -3.11 -4.73
C PHE A 83 6.48 -2.65 -5.49
N ASP A 84 6.10 -1.39 -5.35
CA ASP A 84 4.96 -0.78 -6.05
C ASP A 84 5.12 -0.81 -7.57
N GLU A 85 6.33 -0.56 -8.09
CA GLU A 85 6.64 -0.69 -9.52
C GLU A 85 6.39 -2.12 -10.03
N TYR A 86 6.66 -3.13 -9.22
CA TYR A 86 6.37 -4.53 -9.55
C TYR A 86 4.89 -4.88 -9.43
N LEU A 87 4.22 -4.41 -8.38
CA LEU A 87 2.77 -4.57 -8.20
C LEU A 87 1.99 -3.95 -9.36
N THR A 88 2.40 -2.76 -9.81
CA THR A 88 1.81 -2.06 -10.95
C THR A 88 1.93 -2.90 -12.23
N LYS A 89 3.06 -3.57 -12.47
CA LYS A 89 3.25 -4.50 -13.60
C LYS A 89 2.33 -5.73 -13.52
N LEU A 90 1.91 -6.12 -12.32
CA LEU A 90 0.90 -7.16 -12.08
C LEU A 90 -0.54 -6.63 -12.16
N GLY A 91 -0.71 -5.33 -12.40
CA GLY A 91 -2.00 -4.65 -12.44
C GLY A 91 -2.57 -4.28 -11.08
N ILE A 92 -1.80 -4.49 -10.00
CA ILE A 92 -2.15 -4.06 -8.65
C ILE A 92 -1.69 -2.60 -8.52
N ARG A 93 -2.65 -1.68 -8.56
CA ARG A 93 -2.42 -0.24 -8.52
C ARG A 93 -3.56 0.43 -7.75
N GLU A 94 -3.34 1.65 -7.30
CA GLU A 94 -4.34 2.42 -6.56
C GLU A 94 -5.70 2.40 -7.27
N GLY A 95 -6.76 2.11 -6.50
CA GLY A 95 -8.14 2.00 -7.00
C GLY A 95 -8.47 0.74 -7.81
N ALA A 96 -7.51 -0.16 -8.06
CA ALA A 96 -7.73 -1.43 -8.78
C ALA A 96 -7.53 -2.68 -7.91
N GLY A 97 -7.08 -2.50 -6.66
CA GLY A 97 -6.98 -3.57 -5.67
C GLY A 97 -7.95 -3.35 -4.52
N GLU A 98 -8.52 -4.43 -3.98
CA GLU A 98 -9.38 -4.36 -2.80
C GLU A 98 -9.35 -5.65 -1.99
N PHE A 99 -9.63 -5.52 -0.70
CA PHE A 99 -9.93 -6.61 0.22
C PHE A 99 -11.29 -6.33 0.87
N THR A 100 -12.14 -7.34 0.97
CA THR A 100 -13.36 -7.30 1.76
C THR A 100 -13.29 -8.40 2.81
N PHE A 101 -13.35 -8.00 4.08
CA PHE A 101 -13.47 -8.90 5.23
C PHE A 101 -14.90 -8.85 5.73
N ASN A 102 -15.59 -9.99 5.75
CA ASN A 102 -17.00 -10.08 6.14
C ASN A 102 -17.15 -10.53 7.59
N ALA A 103 -18.24 -10.11 8.24
CA ALA A 103 -18.52 -10.47 9.63
C ALA A 103 -18.65 -11.99 9.85
N ASP A 104 -19.05 -12.74 8.81
CA ASP A 104 -19.18 -14.20 8.81
C ASP A 104 -17.84 -14.95 8.65
N LYS A 105 -16.71 -14.23 8.71
CA LYS A 105 -15.34 -14.74 8.58
C LYS A 105 -14.96 -15.20 7.18
N THR A 106 -15.73 -14.84 6.15
CA THR A 106 -15.28 -14.96 4.76
C THR A 106 -14.54 -13.70 4.31
N TYR A 107 -13.69 -13.83 3.29
CA TYR A 107 -13.07 -12.69 2.63
C TYR A 107 -13.03 -12.86 1.12
N SER A 108 -12.89 -11.72 0.43
CA SER A 108 -12.54 -11.68 -0.99
C SER A 108 -11.48 -10.62 -1.24
N ALA A 109 -10.61 -10.85 -2.22
CA ALA A 109 -9.63 -9.87 -2.66
C ALA A 109 -9.58 -9.81 -4.19
N ILE A 110 -9.38 -8.60 -4.70
CA ILE A 110 -9.04 -8.35 -6.11
C ILE A 110 -7.65 -7.74 -6.13
N LEU A 111 -6.73 -8.38 -6.84
CA LEU A 111 -5.34 -7.98 -6.97
C LEU A 111 -4.96 -8.00 -8.44
N GLY A 112 -5.12 -6.87 -9.11
CA GLY A 112 -5.00 -6.78 -10.56
C GLY A 112 -6.08 -7.61 -11.24
N LYS A 113 -5.69 -8.64 -12.00
CA LYS A 113 -6.63 -9.57 -12.63
C LYS A 113 -6.99 -10.77 -11.75
N ALA A 114 -6.24 -10.99 -10.68
CA ALA A 114 -6.44 -12.14 -9.81
C ALA A 114 -7.56 -11.87 -8.81
N LYS A 115 -8.36 -12.90 -8.55
CA LYS A 115 -9.39 -12.90 -7.52
C LYS A 115 -9.08 -14.00 -6.52
N LEU A 116 -9.05 -13.65 -5.24
CA LEU A 116 -8.90 -14.58 -4.15
C LEU A 116 -10.15 -14.53 -3.27
N ASN A 117 -10.54 -15.68 -2.73
CA ASN A 117 -11.59 -15.77 -1.73
C ASN A 117 -11.37 -17.02 -0.86
N GLY A 118 -11.99 -16.99 0.31
CA GLY A 118 -11.96 -18.06 1.29
C GLY A 118 -12.39 -17.55 2.64
N ASP A 119 -11.92 -18.21 3.68
CA ASP A 119 -12.17 -17.84 5.07
C ASP A 119 -10.96 -17.10 5.64
N TYR A 120 -11.20 -16.27 6.65
CA TYR A 120 -10.14 -15.63 7.41
C TYR A 120 -10.30 -15.84 8.91
N THR A 121 -9.16 -15.93 9.60
CA THR A 121 -9.10 -15.84 11.06
C THR A 121 -8.15 -14.70 11.45
N LEU A 122 -8.49 -13.98 12.52
CA LEU A 122 -7.67 -12.92 13.08
C LEU A 122 -7.21 -13.33 14.48
N ASP A 123 -5.91 -13.47 14.65
CA ASP A 123 -5.28 -13.63 15.96
C ASP A 123 -4.82 -12.25 16.44
N GLU A 124 -5.57 -11.66 17.36
CA GLU A 124 -5.28 -10.35 17.94
C GLU A 124 -4.04 -10.36 18.83
N SER A 125 -3.63 -11.51 19.36
CA SER A 125 -2.45 -11.67 20.21
C SER A 125 -1.17 -11.51 19.41
N SER A 126 -1.15 -12.08 18.20
CA SER A 126 -0.01 -12.01 17.28
C SER A 126 -0.19 -10.97 16.17
N ASN A 127 -1.28 -10.21 16.19
CA ASN A 127 -1.71 -9.30 15.14
C ASN A 127 -1.62 -9.93 13.74
N THR A 128 -2.07 -11.18 13.59
CA THR A 128 -1.93 -11.94 12.35
C THR A 128 -3.29 -12.34 11.80
N VAL A 129 -3.51 -12.06 10.52
CA VAL A 129 -4.63 -12.60 9.76
C VAL A 129 -4.17 -13.82 8.98
N THR A 130 -4.89 -14.93 9.10
CA THR A 130 -4.72 -16.11 8.24
C THR A 130 -5.81 -16.10 7.19
N LEU A 131 -5.43 -16.15 5.92
CA LEU A 131 -6.33 -16.18 4.77
C LEU A 131 -6.27 -17.57 4.13
N THR A 132 -7.39 -18.29 4.10
CA THR A 132 -7.47 -19.55 3.35
C THR A 132 -7.83 -19.27 1.88
N TYR A 133 -7.42 -20.17 0.99
CA TYR A 133 -7.76 -20.10 -0.42
C TYR A 133 -7.80 -21.51 -1.02
N LEU A 134 -8.24 -21.63 -2.28
CA LEU A 134 -8.49 -22.93 -2.93
C LEU A 134 -9.42 -23.83 -2.09
N LYS A 135 -10.56 -23.27 -1.65
CA LYS A 135 -11.55 -23.97 -0.80
C LYS A 135 -10.95 -24.53 0.50
N GLY A 136 -10.04 -23.77 1.11
CA GLY A 136 -9.43 -24.13 2.40
C GLY A 136 -8.16 -24.98 2.31
N VAL A 137 -7.75 -25.43 1.12
CA VAL A 137 -6.59 -26.32 0.95
C VAL A 137 -5.27 -25.60 1.27
N ALA A 138 -5.20 -24.31 1.01
CA ALA A 138 -3.99 -23.53 1.21
C ALA A 138 -4.27 -22.27 2.03
N LYS A 139 -3.21 -21.73 2.62
CA LYS A 139 -3.28 -20.55 3.50
C LYS A 139 -2.11 -19.59 3.30
N ILE A 140 -2.37 -18.32 3.56
CA ILE A 140 -1.40 -17.22 3.56
C ILE A 140 -1.59 -16.43 4.84
N ASN A 141 -0.51 -16.13 5.55
CA ASN A 141 -0.54 -15.31 6.74
C ASN A 141 -0.04 -13.90 6.44
N ALA A 142 -0.70 -12.89 7.01
CA ALA A 142 -0.23 -11.51 7.02
C ALA A 142 -0.24 -10.95 8.45
N SER A 143 0.82 -10.22 8.80
CA SER A 143 0.78 -9.32 9.93
C SER A 143 -0.14 -8.14 9.60
N VAL A 144 -0.91 -7.71 10.59
CA VAL A 144 -1.89 -6.65 10.45
C VAL A 144 -1.49 -5.47 11.32
N ALA A 145 -1.46 -4.29 10.73
CA ALA A 145 -1.38 -3.04 11.47
C ALA A 145 -2.55 -2.15 11.06
N LYS A 146 -3.42 -1.82 12.00
CA LYS A 146 -4.62 -1.00 11.77
C LYS A 146 -4.48 0.33 12.50
N SER A 147 -4.86 1.42 11.84
CA SER A 147 -5.01 2.75 12.45
C SER A 147 -6.20 3.45 11.82
N ASP A 148 -7.25 3.74 12.59
CA ASP A 148 -8.47 4.39 12.11
C ASP A 148 -9.04 3.71 10.85
N ASN A 149 -8.96 4.42 9.71
CA ASN A 149 -9.41 3.97 8.39
C ASN A 149 -8.28 3.38 7.53
N HIS A 150 -7.12 3.08 8.10
CA HIS A 150 -6.00 2.43 7.43
C HIS A 150 -5.77 1.02 7.96
N LEU A 151 -5.46 0.11 7.05
CA LEU A 151 -5.13 -1.27 7.32
C LEU A 151 -3.93 -1.66 6.47
N LYS A 152 -2.85 -2.05 7.13
CA LYS A 152 -1.70 -2.67 6.46
C LYS A 152 -1.78 -4.17 6.58
N LEU A 153 -1.68 -4.86 5.44
CA LEU A 153 -1.47 -6.30 5.38
C LEU A 153 -0.04 -6.56 4.93
N LEU A 154 0.79 -7.11 5.82
CA LEU A 154 2.23 -7.25 5.65
C LEU A 154 2.61 -8.72 5.69
N PHE A 155 3.17 -9.22 4.60
CA PHE A 155 3.55 -10.61 4.43
C PHE A 155 5.06 -10.77 4.61
N ASP A 156 5.48 -11.85 5.26
CA ASP A 156 6.88 -12.29 5.12
C ASP A 156 7.16 -12.78 3.69
N ALA A 157 8.43 -13.05 3.37
CA ALA A 157 8.85 -13.45 2.03
C ALA A 157 8.08 -14.67 1.50
N ASP A 158 7.88 -15.70 2.33
CA ASP A 158 7.21 -16.94 1.93
C ASP A 158 5.73 -16.73 1.63
N ASN A 159 5.02 -16.01 2.51
CA ASN A 159 3.60 -15.72 2.35
C ASN A 159 3.37 -14.74 1.19
N LEU A 160 4.27 -13.77 1.00
CA LEU A 160 4.23 -12.88 -0.15
C LEU A 160 4.43 -13.66 -1.45
N LEU A 161 5.41 -14.56 -1.49
CA LEU A 161 5.67 -15.39 -2.67
C LEU A 161 4.48 -16.29 -3.00
N LYS A 162 3.81 -16.87 -2.01
CA LYS A 162 2.56 -17.63 -2.20
C LYS A 162 1.47 -16.75 -2.81
N LEU A 163 1.26 -15.55 -2.25
CA LEU A 163 0.28 -14.61 -2.78
C LEU A 163 0.57 -14.22 -4.22
N LEU A 164 1.82 -13.85 -4.50
CA LEU A 164 2.26 -13.46 -5.83
C LEU A 164 2.20 -14.60 -6.82
N LYS A 165 2.41 -15.86 -6.42
CA LYS A 165 2.17 -17.02 -7.29
C LYS A 165 0.70 -17.15 -7.67
N VAL A 166 -0.22 -16.88 -6.75
CA VAL A 166 -1.66 -16.84 -7.07
C VAL A 166 -1.94 -15.71 -8.06
N VAL A 167 -1.40 -14.52 -7.82
CA VAL A 167 -1.54 -13.38 -8.74
C VAL A 167 -0.89 -13.66 -10.11
N SER A 168 0.31 -14.24 -10.14
CA SER A 168 1.13 -14.46 -11.33
C SER A 168 0.77 -15.73 -12.10
N SER A 169 0.13 -16.72 -11.49
CA SER A 169 -0.46 -17.86 -12.22
C SER A 169 -1.52 -17.40 -13.23
N ALA A 170 -2.06 -16.19 -13.06
CA ALA A 170 -2.88 -15.52 -14.05
C ALA A 170 -2.07 -14.70 -15.10
N THR A 171 -0.75 -14.51 -14.92
CA THR A 171 0.14 -13.66 -15.76
C THR A 171 1.61 -14.17 -15.83
N ASN A 172 2.05 -14.72 -16.97
CA ASN A 172 3.41 -15.24 -17.22
C ASN A 172 4.54 -14.19 -17.09
N ASN A 173 5.16 -13.94 -15.92
CA ASN A 173 6.16 -12.87 -15.85
C ASN A 173 7.36 -13.01 -14.88
N SER A 174 8.47 -12.39 -15.28
CA SER A 174 9.77 -12.26 -14.59
C SER A 174 9.72 -11.47 -13.27
N THR A 175 8.58 -10.84 -12.98
CA THR A 175 8.29 -10.06 -11.78
C THR A 175 8.50 -10.83 -10.48
N LEU A 176 8.25 -12.14 -10.46
CA LEU A 176 8.42 -12.96 -9.25
C LEU A 176 9.87 -12.99 -8.77
N LYS A 177 10.84 -13.11 -9.70
CA LYS A 177 12.28 -13.12 -9.37
C LYS A 177 12.74 -11.79 -8.78
N ALA A 178 12.18 -10.69 -9.27
CA ALA A 178 12.57 -9.36 -8.84
C ALA A 178 12.05 -9.04 -7.42
N ILE A 179 10.86 -9.55 -7.06
CA ILE A 179 10.34 -9.40 -5.69
C ILE A 179 11.10 -10.29 -4.71
N THR A 180 11.48 -11.51 -5.11
CA THR A 180 12.38 -12.36 -4.30
C THR A 180 13.71 -11.65 -4.02
N ALA A 181 14.29 -10.96 -5.00
CA ALA A 181 15.51 -10.20 -4.78
C ALA A 181 15.35 -9.08 -3.72
N ILE A 182 14.19 -8.43 -3.64
CA ILE A 182 13.92 -7.42 -2.59
C ILE A 182 13.91 -8.11 -1.22
N THR A 183 13.20 -9.23 -1.07
CA THR A 183 13.07 -9.91 0.22
C THR A 183 14.36 -10.58 0.68
N ASP A 184 15.20 -11.04 -0.24
CA ASP A 184 16.51 -11.61 0.07
C ASP A 184 17.54 -10.55 0.50
N THR A 185 17.37 -9.31 0.02
CA THR A 185 18.29 -8.20 0.35
C THR A 185 18.11 -7.71 1.79
N TYR A 186 16.92 -7.89 2.36
CA TYR A 186 16.60 -7.36 3.68
C TYR A 186 16.01 -8.44 4.59
N ASP A 187 16.87 -9.06 5.39
CA ASP A 187 16.44 -10.00 6.42
C ASP A 187 15.45 -9.34 7.39
N GLY A 188 14.34 -10.04 7.67
CA GLY A 188 13.27 -9.54 8.53
C GLY A 188 12.40 -8.42 7.93
N VAL A 189 12.37 -8.24 6.61
CA VAL A 189 11.39 -7.35 5.96
C VAL A 189 10.07 -8.06 5.70
N GLN A 190 8.98 -7.36 6.01
CA GLN A 190 7.66 -7.68 5.51
C GLN A 190 7.23 -6.65 4.47
N LEU A 191 6.65 -7.12 3.38
CA LEU A 191 6.07 -6.29 2.34
C LEU A 191 4.60 -6.60 2.19
N GLY A 192 3.83 -5.64 1.72
CA GLY A 192 2.45 -5.88 1.37
C GLY A 192 1.75 -4.59 0.99
N PHE A 193 0.58 -4.38 1.57
CA PHE A 193 -0.37 -3.41 1.05
C PHE A 193 -0.78 -2.43 2.14
N ASP A 194 -0.77 -1.14 1.80
CA ASP A 194 -1.52 -0.12 2.53
C ASP A 194 -2.93 -0.05 1.94
N LEU A 195 -3.92 -0.17 2.81
CA LEU A 195 -5.32 -0.18 2.43
C LEU A 195 -6.09 0.88 3.21
N GLN A 196 -7.04 1.52 2.54
CA GLN A 196 -7.93 2.51 3.14
C GLN A 196 -9.36 1.99 3.16
N LYS A 197 -10.05 2.15 4.29
CA LYS A 197 -11.47 1.79 4.43
C LYS A 197 -12.32 2.66 3.50
N GLN A 198 -13.21 2.02 2.76
CA GLN A 198 -14.20 2.71 1.93
C GLN A 198 -15.42 3.15 2.74
#